data_AF-A0A139H3H1-F1
#
_entry.id   AF-A0A139H3H1-F1
#
_cell.length_a   1.000
_cell.length_b   1.000
_cell.length_c   1.000
_cell.angle_alpha   90.00
_cell.angle_beta   90.00
_cell.angle_gamma   90.00
#
_symmetry.space_group_name_H-M   'P 1'
#
loop_
_entity.id
_entity.type
_entity.pdbx_description
1 polymer ?
#
loop_
_entity_poly.entity_id
_entity_poly.type
_entity_poly.pdbx_seq_one_letter_code
_entity_poly.pdbx_strand_id
1 'polypeptide(L)'
;MAAPAPAPAQDQSLPVRDEEAFYFERTTASLAEKTDDEKRIALQQLVINGTKTTTTEACKLHAYMRCLYDVVGAEAAAAWVNTLAQKQSLLRFVGSAYHVSMDCRAMIRRIKDEWPEWDWTIPENREPEFWTERILKPLRYLAVRTKRWQTVVALLAAVIDERVRDGRRGATRENVLTAGDVRRVVERVKHPRDNSDLDLANISTGEPEPAPEPEREEREIEHGRPAEEELADISTMLEQNGLDTTIQSSASQPEHVPEPEPESEPEPEPKRRRGPTKHNPRRDGERLAASLQKEVELKTQELQAARLPVLGSPTYQEDLDRSTQLFVALRAAQQDRDTFSRFFSNSRFGNS
;
A
#
# COMPACT_ATOMS: atom_id res chain seq x y z
N MET A 1 14.77 -23.56 30.38
CA MET A 1 13.29 -23.45 30.38
C MET A 1 12.95 -22.15 29.67
N ALA A 2 12.32 -22.23 28.49
CA ALA A 2 11.93 -21.03 27.75
C ALA A 2 10.66 -20.46 28.38
N ALA A 3 10.63 -19.14 28.63
CA ALA A 3 9.46 -18.46 29.14
C ALA A 3 8.28 -18.65 28.17
N PRO A 4 7.04 -18.88 28.67
CA PRO A 4 5.86 -18.90 27.83
C PRO A 4 5.72 -17.54 27.13
N ALA A 5 5.32 -17.55 25.87
CA ALA A 5 4.98 -16.34 25.14
C ALA A 5 3.91 -15.56 25.95
N PRO A 6 4.04 -14.23 26.11
CA PRO A 6 3.10 -13.46 26.89
C PRO A 6 1.70 -13.62 26.29
N ALA A 7 0.74 -14.01 27.12
CA ALA A 7 -0.67 -13.97 26.74
C ALA A 7 -1.00 -12.55 26.26
N PRO A 8 -1.67 -12.38 25.10
CA PRO A 8 -2.03 -11.06 24.63
C PRO A 8 -2.94 -10.41 25.66
N ALA A 9 -2.52 -9.25 26.17
CA ALA A 9 -3.33 -8.44 27.06
C ALA A 9 -4.74 -8.29 26.47
N GLN A 10 -5.77 -8.42 27.30
CA GLN A 10 -7.14 -8.08 26.95
C GLN A 10 -7.15 -6.59 26.60
N ASP A 11 -6.98 -6.31 25.30
CA ASP A 11 -6.94 -4.96 24.78
C ASP A 11 -8.35 -4.37 24.94
N GLN A 12 -8.43 -3.21 25.58
CA GLN A 12 -9.65 -2.42 25.64
C GLN A 12 -10.26 -2.36 24.24
N SER A 13 -11.57 -2.63 24.14
CA SER A 13 -12.28 -2.66 22.85
C SER A 13 -12.00 -1.38 22.07
N LEU A 14 -11.21 -1.50 21.00
CA LEU A 14 -10.95 -0.39 20.10
C LEU A 14 -12.23 -0.09 19.32
N PRO A 15 -12.47 1.18 18.95
CA PRO A 15 -13.68 1.56 18.21
C PRO A 15 -13.74 0.94 16.81
N VAL A 16 -12.59 0.53 16.26
CA VAL A 16 -12.47 -0.08 14.95
C VAL A 16 -11.51 -1.25 14.95
N ARG A 17 -11.73 -2.18 14.01
CA ARG A 17 -10.96 -3.41 13.87
C ARG A 17 -9.70 -3.16 13.03
N ASP A 18 -8.56 -3.58 13.56
CA ASP A 18 -7.39 -3.82 12.72
C ASP A 18 -7.55 -5.14 11.95
N GLU A 19 -6.66 -5.37 10.99
CA GLU A 19 -6.72 -6.55 10.12
C GLU A 19 -6.64 -7.88 10.91
N GLU A 20 -5.84 -7.93 11.97
CA GLU A 20 -5.68 -9.12 12.80
C GLU A 20 -6.95 -9.45 13.58
N ALA A 21 -7.54 -8.43 14.22
CA ALA A 21 -8.78 -8.57 14.98
C ALA A 21 -9.93 -9.03 14.09
N PHE A 22 -10.04 -8.48 12.88
CA PHE A 22 -11.05 -8.90 11.90
C PHE A 22 -10.93 -10.40 11.58
N TYR A 23 -9.73 -10.88 11.24
CA TYR A 23 -9.55 -12.30 10.93
C TYR A 23 -9.69 -13.19 12.15
N PHE A 24 -9.29 -12.74 13.33
CA PHE A 24 -9.44 -13.48 14.58
C PHE A 24 -10.93 -13.72 14.89
N GLU A 25 -11.75 -12.67 14.85
CA GLU A 25 -13.19 -12.77 15.13
C GLU A 25 -13.90 -13.61 14.07
N ARG A 26 -13.60 -13.40 12.79
CA ARG A 26 -14.18 -14.17 11.69
C ARG A 26 -13.83 -15.65 11.79
N THR A 27 -12.58 -15.97 12.14
CA THR A 27 -12.13 -17.36 12.32
C THR A 27 -12.82 -17.98 13.53
N THR A 28 -12.84 -17.27 14.66
CA THR A 28 -13.51 -17.74 15.89
C THR A 28 -14.99 -18.03 15.64
N ALA A 29 -15.70 -17.12 14.96
CA ALA A 29 -17.09 -17.32 14.57
C ALA A 29 -17.27 -18.53 13.66
N SER A 30 -16.40 -18.71 12.65
CA SER A 30 -16.47 -19.87 11.73
C SER A 30 -16.19 -21.23 12.40
N LEU A 31 -15.62 -21.21 13.60
CA LEU A 31 -15.26 -22.39 14.38
C LEU A 31 -16.22 -22.65 15.54
N ALA A 32 -17.16 -21.74 15.83
CA ALA A 32 -18.03 -21.81 17.00
C ALA A 32 -18.89 -23.09 17.04
N GLU A 33 -19.36 -23.55 15.89
CA GLU A 33 -20.26 -24.71 15.77
C GLU A 33 -19.52 -26.06 15.60
N LYS A 34 -18.18 -26.05 15.62
CA LYS A 34 -17.37 -27.25 15.40
C LYS A 34 -17.03 -27.97 16.71
N THR A 35 -16.73 -29.25 16.63
CA THR A 35 -16.13 -30.00 17.76
C THR A 35 -14.69 -29.54 17.99
N ASP A 36 -14.14 -29.75 19.19
CA ASP A 36 -12.79 -29.29 19.51
C ASP A 36 -11.71 -29.94 18.64
N ASP A 37 -11.92 -31.20 18.23
CA ASP A 37 -11.05 -31.88 17.28
C ASP A 37 -11.11 -31.26 15.88
N GLU A 38 -12.31 -30.92 15.38
CA GLU A 38 -12.47 -30.22 14.11
C GLU A 38 -11.91 -28.81 14.14
N LYS A 39 -12.08 -28.08 15.26
CA LYS A 39 -11.45 -26.76 15.45
C LYS A 39 -9.94 -26.87 15.36
N ARG A 40 -9.35 -27.83 16.07
CA ARG A 40 -7.90 -28.09 16.05
C ARG A 40 -7.42 -28.39 14.64
N ILE A 41 -8.04 -29.35 13.94
CA ILE A 41 -7.64 -29.73 12.58
C ILE A 41 -7.78 -28.55 11.61
N ALA A 42 -8.90 -27.81 11.67
CA ALA A 42 -9.13 -26.66 10.81
C ALA A 42 -8.10 -25.55 11.07
N LEU A 43 -7.79 -25.23 12.32
CA LEU A 43 -6.80 -24.21 12.67
C LEU A 43 -5.39 -24.59 12.23
N GLN A 44 -4.99 -25.86 12.43
CA GLN A 44 -3.71 -26.36 11.95
C GLN A 44 -3.60 -26.25 10.42
N GLN A 45 -4.66 -26.58 9.69
CA GLN A 45 -4.72 -26.42 8.23
C GLN A 45 -4.64 -24.95 7.81
N LEU A 46 -5.35 -24.05 8.49
CA LEU A 46 -5.29 -22.60 8.22
C LEU A 46 -3.88 -22.05 8.43
N VAL A 47 -3.20 -22.44 9.50
CA VAL A 47 -1.80 -22.05 9.76
C VAL A 47 -0.87 -22.61 8.68
N ILE A 48 -1.01 -23.89 8.31
CA ILE A 48 -0.20 -24.49 7.23
C ILE A 48 -0.44 -23.76 5.90
N ASN A 49 -1.69 -23.49 5.54
CA ASN A 49 -2.02 -22.81 4.29
C ASN A 49 -1.52 -21.36 4.28
N GLY A 50 -1.65 -20.64 5.40
CA GLY A 50 -1.14 -19.29 5.56
C GLY A 50 0.39 -19.17 5.48
N THR A 51 1.14 -20.27 5.64
CA THR A 51 2.59 -20.29 5.40
C THR A 51 2.98 -20.51 3.93
N LYS A 52 2.05 -20.99 3.08
CA LYS A 52 2.28 -21.23 1.65
C LYS A 52 1.99 -19.99 0.79
N THR A 53 1.21 -19.06 1.32
CA THR A 53 0.78 -17.81 0.69
C THR A 53 1.71 -16.65 1.08
N THR A 54 1.80 -15.63 0.24
CA THR A 54 2.78 -14.52 0.29
C THR A 54 2.78 -13.72 1.60
N THR A 55 3.80 -12.86 1.78
CA THR A 55 3.98 -11.92 2.93
C THR A 55 2.76 -11.07 3.31
N THR A 56 1.79 -10.93 2.39
CA THR A 56 0.50 -10.26 2.60
C THR A 56 -0.47 -10.98 3.53
N GLU A 57 -0.23 -12.24 3.92
CA GLU A 57 -1.11 -12.97 4.85
C GLU A 57 -0.61 -13.01 6.30
N ALA A 58 0.40 -12.20 6.65
CA ALA A 58 1.01 -12.26 7.97
C ALA A 58 0.01 -11.95 9.11
N CYS A 59 -0.89 -10.98 8.94
CA CYS A 59 -1.95 -10.66 9.91
C CYS A 59 -2.96 -11.81 10.07
N LYS A 60 -3.36 -12.45 8.97
CA LYS A 60 -4.21 -13.65 8.98
C LYS A 60 -3.52 -14.79 9.73
N LEU A 61 -2.26 -15.04 9.42
CA LEU A 61 -1.47 -16.10 10.05
C LEU A 61 -1.30 -15.86 11.55
N HIS A 62 -1.09 -14.61 11.96
CA HIS A 62 -1.09 -14.23 13.37
C HIS A 62 -2.45 -14.49 14.02
N ALA A 63 -3.55 -14.07 13.39
CA ALA A 63 -4.90 -14.32 13.88
C ALA A 63 -5.21 -15.81 14.02
N TYR A 64 -4.83 -16.64 13.05
CA TYR A 64 -5.01 -18.10 13.09
C TYR A 64 -4.17 -18.74 14.19
N MET A 65 -2.92 -18.30 14.35
CA MET A 65 -2.06 -18.74 15.43
C MET A 65 -2.68 -18.37 16.77
N ARG A 66 -3.13 -17.13 16.97
CA ARG A 66 -3.84 -16.73 18.19
C ARG A 66 -5.07 -17.59 18.45
N CYS A 67 -5.91 -17.82 17.43
CA CYS A 67 -7.05 -18.74 17.56
C CYS A 67 -6.61 -20.15 17.98
N LEU A 68 -5.49 -20.67 17.44
CA LEU A 68 -4.95 -21.97 17.82
C LEU A 68 -4.56 -22.00 19.31
N TYR A 69 -3.86 -20.97 19.81
CA TYR A 69 -3.49 -20.88 21.22
C TYR A 69 -4.71 -20.73 22.13
N ASP A 70 -5.71 -19.93 21.73
CA ASP A 70 -6.90 -19.64 22.53
C ASP A 70 -7.87 -20.82 22.56
N VAL A 71 -8.05 -21.54 21.44
CA VAL A 71 -9.05 -22.61 21.29
C VAL A 71 -8.51 -23.98 21.68
N VAL A 72 -7.28 -24.31 21.26
CA VAL A 72 -6.68 -25.65 21.50
C VAL A 72 -5.87 -25.68 22.80
N GLY A 73 -5.50 -24.51 23.32
CA GLY A 73 -4.69 -24.36 24.52
C GLY A 73 -3.20 -24.24 24.20
N ALA A 74 -2.51 -23.41 24.98
CA ALA A 74 -1.14 -22.98 24.69
C ALA A 74 -0.13 -24.14 24.63
N GLU A 75 -0.25 -25.14 25.52
CA GLU A 75 0.68 -26.27 25.56
C GLU A 75 0.52 -27.18 24.33
N ALA A 76 -0.72 -27.53 23.97
CA ALA A 76 -1.02 -28.39 22.83
C ALA A 76 -0.67 -27.69 21.50
N ALA A 77 -0.98 -26.39 21.39
CA ALA A 77 -0.58 -25.57 20.25
C ALA A 77 0.95 -25.51 20.11
N ALA A 78 1.68 -25.25 21.20
CA ALA A 78 3.14 -25.19 21.19
C ALA A 78 3.77 -26.56 20.85
N ALA A 79 3.23 -27.66 21.36
CA ALA A 79 3.68 -29.01 21.04
C ALA A 79 3.56 -29.29 19.53
N TRP A 80 2.42 -28.96 18.92
CA TRP A 80 2.22 -29.12 17.48
C TRP A 80 3.10 -28.18 16.65
N VAL A 81 3.22 -26.89 17.02
CA VAL A 81 4.10 -25.95 16.30
C VAL A 81 5.55 -26.46 16.30
N ASN A 82 5.99 -27.12 17.39
CA ASN A 82 7.33 -27.69 17.48
C ASN A 82 7.58 -28.86 16.51
N THR A 83 6.53 -29.53 16.01
CA THR A 83 6.68 -30.59 15.00
C THR A 83 6.84 -30.05 13.58
N LEU A 84 6.61 -28.75 13.36
CA LEU A 84 6.68 -28.14 12.03
C LEU A 84 8.13 -27.93 11.59
N ALA A 85 8.46 -28.40 10.38
CA ALA A 85 9.80 -28.22 9.79
C ALA A 85 10.20 -26.75 9.64
N GLN A 86 9.22 -25.86 9.38
CA GLN A 86 9.45 -24.42 9.19
C GLN A 86 9.11 -23.56 10.42
N LYS A 87 9.14 -24.14 11.63
CA LYS A 87 8.70 -23.43 12.87
C LYS A 87 9.36 -22.06 13.08
N GLN A 88 10.66 -21.94 12.81
CA GLN A 88 11.40 -20.68 12.99
C GLN A 88 10.88 -19.58 12.07
N SER A 89 10.61 -19.91 10.81
CA SER A 89 10.05 -18.99 9.83
C SER A 89 8.63 -18.58 10.22
N LEU A 90 7.78 -19.56 10.59
CA LEU A 90 6.42 -19.30 11.06
C LEU A 90 6.41 -18.33 12.26
N LEU A 91 7.19 -18.63 13.31
CA LEU A 91 7.25 -17.78 14.50
C LEU A 91 7.77 -16.37 14.19
N ARG A 92 8.72 -16.22 13.27
CA ARG A 92 9.20 -14.91 12.82
C ARG A 92 8.11 -14.12 12.08
N PHE A 93 7.35 -14.77 11.19
CA PHE A 93 6.24 -14.12 10.49
C PHE A 93 5.15 -13.67 11.45
N VAL A 94 4.77 -14.55 12.37
CA VAL A 94 3.77 -14.25 13.42
C VAL A 94 4.26 -13.10 14.30
N GLY A 95 5.52 -13.12 14.74
CA GLY A 95 6.10 -12.01 15.52
C GLY A 95 6.11 -10.69 14.76
N SER A 96 6.44 -10.69 13.47
CA SER A 96 6.38 -9.48 12.63
C SER A 96 4.96 -8.93 12.51
N ALA A 97 3.98 -9.81 12.27
CA ALA A 97 2.57 -9.41 12.16
C ALA A 97 2.00 -8.88 13.48
N TYR A 98 2.41 -9.48 14.60
CA TYR A 98 2.06 -9.00 15.93
C TYR A 98 2.48 -7.54 16.12
N HIS A 99 3.73 -7.21 15.78
CA HIS A 99 4.23 -5.83 15.88
C HIS A 99 3.44 -4.86 14.99
N VAL A 100 3.11 -5.27 13.75
CA VAL A 100 2.28 -4.45 12.85
C VAL A 100 0.87 -4.21 13.43
N SER A 101 0.22 -5.24 14.00
CA SER A 101 -1.07 -5.06 14.67
C SER A 101 -0.96 -4.11 15.86
N MET A 102 0.06 -4.26 16.70
CA MET A 102 0.30 -3.35 17.83
C MET A 102 0.50 -1.90 17.38
N ASP A 103 1.24 -1.67 16.30
CA ASP A 103 1.42 -0.34 15.71
C ASP A 103 0.10 0.21 15.15
N CYS A 104 -0.72 -0.60 14.48
CA CYS A 104 -2.06 -0.21 14.02
C CYS A 104 -2.95 0.21 15.19
N ARG A 105 -3.00 -0.57 16.27
CA ARG A 105 -3.77 -0.24 17.47
C ARG A 105 -3.29 1.05 18.13
N ALA A 106 -1.97 1.24 18.21
CA ALA A 106 -1.39 2.47 18.72
C ALA A 106 -1.74 3.68 17.83
N MET A 107 -1.80 3.52 16.51
CA MET A 107 -2.25 4.58 15.59
C MET A 107 -3.74 4.90 15.75
N ILE A 108 -4.60 3.89 15.89
CA ILE A 108 -6.04 4.08 16.14
C ILE A 108 -6.25 4.91 17.41
N ARG A 109 -5.56 4.57 18.51
CA ARG A 109 -5.63 5.34 19.78
C ARG A 109 -5.21 6.79 19.56
N ARG A 110 -4.06 7.02 18.92
CA ARG A 110 -3.57 8.38 18.64
C ARG A 110 -4.53 9.20 17.78
N ILE A 111 -5.18 8.59 16.79
CA ILE A 111 -6.20 9.28 15.99
C ILE A 111 -7.41 9.64 16.84
N LYS A 112 -7.85 8.71 17.71
CA LYS A 112 -8.95 8.95 18.64
C LYS A 112 -8.64 10.05 19.66
N ASP A 113 -7.39 10.16 20.10
CA ASP A 113 -6.96 11.23 21.01
C ASP A 113 -7.09 12.62 20.35
N GLU A 114 -6.81 12.73 19.04
CA GLU A 114 -6.97 13.98 18.28
C GLU A 114 -8.43 14.24 17.88
N TRP A 115 -9.17 13.18 17.53
CA TRP A 115 -10.56 13.24 17.07
C TRP A 115 -11.47 12.33 17.91
N PRO A 116 -11.76 12.72 19.17
CA PRO A 116 -12.50 11.86 20.10
C PRO A 116 -13.98 11.67 19.71
N GLU A 117 -14.55 12.64 19.00
CA GLU A 117 -15.96 12.63 18.57
C GLU A 117 -16.18 11.84 17.27
N TRP A 118 -15.13 11.50 16.53
CA TRP A 118 -15.29 10.74 15.30
C TRP A 118 -15.54 9.26 15.63
N ASP A 119 -16.67 8.76 15.14
CA ASP A 119 -17.13 7.38 15.31
C ASP A 119 -16.56 6.42 14.25
N TRP A 120 -15.59 6.86 13.45
CA TRP A 120 -14.96 6.10 12.38
C TRP A 120 -15.87 5.76 11.20
N THR A 121 -17.05 6.38 11.13
CA THR A 121 -17.94 6.23 9.98
C THR A 121 -17.50 7.14 8.83
N ILE A 122 -17.80 6.69 7.62
CA ILE A 122 -17.69 7.47 6.40
C ILE A 122 -19.08 7.49 5.78
N PRO A 123 -19.57 8.64 5.29
CA PRO A 123 -20.89 8.73 4.67
C PRO A 123 -21.14 7.60 3.66
N GLU A 124 -22.38 7.10 3.63
CA GLU A 124 -22.82 5.96 2.82
C GLU A 124 -22.15 4.61 3.15
N ASN A 125 -21.70 4.42 4.39
CA ASN A 125 -21.08 3.19 4.89
C ASN A 125 -19.86 2.78 4.04
N ARG A 126 -19.02 3.75 3.69
CA ARG A 126 -17.86 3.57 2.82
C ARG A 126 -16.60 3.20 3.62
N GLU A 127 -16.72 2.86 4.89
CA GLU A 127 -15.61 2.37 5.72
C GLU A 127 -15.04 1.03 5.19
N PRO A 128 -13.71 0.81 5.31
CA PRO A 128 -13.12 -0.46 4.94
C PRO A 128 -13.49 -1.55 5.97
N GLU A 129 -13.48 -2.82 5.54
CA GLU A 129 -13.71 -3.97 6.45
C GLU A 129 -12.74 -3.97 7.65
N PHE A 130 -11.52 -3.47 7.45
CA PHE A 130 -10.51 -3.31 8.49
C PHE A 130 -9.56 -2.15 8.15
N TRP A 131 -9.01 -1.54 9.19
CA TRP A 131 -8.12 -0.38 9.05
C TRP A 131 -6.66 -0.81 8.99
N THR A 132 -6.10 -0.79 7.78
CA THR A 132 -4.69 -1.15 7.55
C THR A 132 -3.73 -0.01 7.92
N GLU A 133 -2.48 -0.36 8.21
CA GLU A 133 -1.38 0.60 8.40
C GLU A 133 -1.30 1.63 7.26
N ARG A 134 -1.54 1.20 6.00
CA ARG A 134 -1.49 2.07 4.82
C ARG A 134 -2.57 3.15 4.80
N ILE A 135 -3.69 2.92 5.50
CA ILE A 135 -4.78 3.88 5.71
C ILE A 135 -4.51 4.70 6.97
N LEU A 136 -4.13 4.04 8.07
CA LEU A 136 -3.95 4.66 9.39
C LEU A 136 -2.78 5.64 9.45
N LYS A 137 -1.64 5.36 8.80
CA LYS A 137 -0.49 6.29 8.78
C LYS A 137 -0.84 7.66 8.19
N PRO A 138 -1.37 7.76 6.95
CA PRO A 138 -1.76 9.04 6.38
C PRO A 138 -2.96 9.66 7.13
N LEU A 139 -3.87 8.87 7.67
CA LEU A 139 -4.99 9.39 8.46
C LEU A 139 -4.52 10.03 9.76
N ARG A 140 -3.56 9.42 10.47
CA ARG A 140 -2.91 10.03 11.64
C ARG A 140 -2.23 11.35 11.29
N TYR A 141 -1.60 11.44 10.12
CA TYR A 141 -1.02 12.69 9.64
C TYR A 141 -2.09 13.78 9.50
N LEU A 142 -3.27 13.44 8.98
CA LEU A 142 -4.41 14.35 8.87
C LEU A 142 -4.96 14.74 10.25
N ALA A 143 -5.08 13.77 11.16
CA ALA A 143 -5.56 13.99 12.53
C ALA A 143 -4.76 15.06 13.28
N VAL A 144 -3.43 14.93 13.24
CA VAL A 144 -2.51 15.87 13.90
C VAL A 144 -2.55 17.28 13.29
N ARG A 145 -2.92 17.42 12.01
CA ARG A 145 -2.89 18.72 11.31
C ARG A 145 -4.24 19.41 11.18
N THR A 146 -5.31 18.64 11.14
CA THR A 146 -6.65 19.15 10.90
C THR A 146 -7.49 18.91 12.14
N LYS A 147 -7.74 19.97 12.92
CA LYS A 147 -8.51 19.86 14.17
C LYS A 147 -9.97 19.40 13.99
N ARG A 148 -10.55 19.62 12.79
CA ARG A 148 -11.93 19.25 12.48
C ARG A 148 -11.97 17.98 11.63
N TRP A 149 -12.33 16.86 12.25
CA TRP A 149 -12.44 15.57 11.58
C TRP A 149 -13.49 15.58 10.48
N GLN A 150 -14.58 16.33 10.65
CA GLN A 150 -15.69 16.43 9.70
C GLN A 150 -15.21 16.92 8.33
N THR A 151 -14.28 17.88 8.31
CA THR A 151 -13.68 18.39 7.07
C THR A 151 -12.88 17.31 6.36
N VAL A 152 -12.13 16.50 7.11
CA VAL A 152 -11.37 15.39 6.52
C VAL A 152 -12.31 14.32 5.98
N VAL A 153 -13.37 13.96 6.71
CA VAL A 153 -14.36 12.97 6.28
C VAL A 153 -15.09 13.43 5.01
N ALA A 154 -15.50 14.71 4.93
CA ALA A 154 -16.10 15.27 3.72
C ALA A 154 -15.14 15.21 2.51
N LEU A 155 -13.86 15.53 2.71
CA LEU A 155 -12.85 15.41 1.66
C LEU A 155 -12.61 13.96 1.24
N LEU A 156 -12.63 13.01 2.17
CA LEU A 156 -12.52 11.59 1.87
C LEU A 156 -13.71 11.12 1.02
N ALA A 157 -14.94 11.49 1.39
CA ALA A 157 -16.14 11.16 0.63
C ALA A 157 -16.06 11.69 -0.81
N ALA A 158 -15.69 12.96 -0.98
CA ALA A 158 -15.52 13.57 -2.30
C ALA A 158 -14.45 12.87 -3.16
N VAL A 159 -13.31 12.49 -2.56
CA VAL A 159 -12.25 11.76 -3.28
C VAL A 159 -12.71 10.35 -3.68
N ILE A 160 -13.51 9.68 -2.85
CA ILE A 160 -14.11 8.39 -3.20
C ILE A 160 -15.07 8.58 -4.39
N ASP A 161 -15.94 9.59 -4.37
CA ASP A 161 -16.86 9.89 -5.47
C ASP A 161 -16.13 10.13 -6.78
N GLU A 162 -15.08 10.96 -6.75
CA GLU A 162 -14.23 11.22 -7.91
C GLU A 162 -13.61 9.92 -8.43
N ARG A 163 -13.10 9.04 -7.55
CA ARG A 163 -12.51 7.76 -7.96
C ARG A 163 -13.57 6.84 -8.59
N VAL A 164 -14.73 6.70 -7.96
CA VAL A 164 -15.82 5.83 -8.41
C VAL A 164 -16.37 6.32 -9.76
N ARG A 165 -16.52 7.64 -9.92
CA ARG A 165 -17.00 8.29 -11.16
C ARG A 165 -15.99 8.22 -12.30
N ASP A 166 -14.74 8.60 -12.06
CA ASP A 166 -13.73 8.74 -13.10
C ASP A 166 -13.22 7.39 -13.61
N GLY A 167 -13.31 6.33 -12.80
CA GLY A 167 -13.08 4.95 -13.22
C GLY A 167 -11.83 4.73 -14.08
N ARG A 168 -10.71 5.41 -13.76
CA ARG A 168 -9.45 5.29 -14.54
C ARG A 168 -9.09 3.81 -14.69
N ARG A 169 -8.67 3.38 -15.90
CA ARG A 169 -8.23 1.99 -16.16
C ARG A 169 -7.23 1.53 -15.09
N GLY A 170 -7.62 0.53 -14.30
CA GLY A 170 -6.82 -0.05 -13.21
C GLY A 170 -7.11 0.48 -11.80
N ALA A 171 -7.99 1.47 -11.62
CA ALA A 171 -8.47 1.87 -10.30
C ALA A 171 -9.72 1.07 -9.92
N THR A 172 -9.81 0.62 -8.67
CA THR A 172 -11.01 -0.05 -8.15
C THR A 172 -12.17 0.96 -8.15
N ARG A 173 -13.33 0.55 -8.69
CA ARG A 173 -14.59 1.32 -8.62
C ARG A 173 -15.38 1.01 -7.35
N GLU A 174 -14.74 0.34 -6.40
CA GLU A 174 -15.33 -0.01 -5.11
C GLU A 174 -15.69 1.27 -4.36
N ASN A 175 -16.95 1.37 -3.92
CA ASN A 175 -17.47 2.46 -3.09
C ASN A 175 -17.04 2.31 -1.63
N VAL A 176 -15.76 2.01 -1.41
CA VAL A 176 -15.17 1.79 -0.09
C VAL A 176 -13.86 2.56 -0.03
N LEU A 177 -13.54 3.14 1.12
CA LEU A 177 -12.31 3.90 1.33
C LEU A 177 -11.08 3.03 1.08
N THR A 178 -10.17 3.52 0.24
CA THR A 178 -8.88 2.88 -0.01
C THR A 178 -7.73 3.72 0.54
N ALA A 179 -6.56 3.10 0.73
CA ALA A 179 -5.34 3.83 1.08
C ALA A 179 -4.94 4.89 0.03
N GLY A 180 -5.37 4.72 -1.23
CA GLY A 180 -5.17 5.71 -2.29
C GLY A 180 -5.93 7.02 -2.02
N ASP A 181 -7.17 6.90 -1.53
CA ASP A 181 -8.05 8.04 -1.27
C ASP A 181 -7.51 8.90 -0.12
N VAL A 182 -7.10 8.28 0.99
CA VAL A 182 -6.50 9.00 2.12
C VAL A 182 -5.22 9.73 1.72
N ARG A 183 -4.37 9.09 0.89
CA ARG A 183 -3.16 9.74 0.37
C ARG A 183 -3.49 10.95 -0.50
N ARG A 184 -4.51 10.89 -1.35
CA ARG A 184 -4.94 12.06 -2.14
C ARG A 184 -5.39 13.21 -1.25
N VAL A 185 -6.13 12.94 -0.18
CA VAL A 185 -6.51 13.98 0.79
C VAL A 185 -5.29 14.56 1.50
N VAL A 186 -4.32 13.73 1.92
CA VAL A 186 -3.04 14.21 2.48
C VAL A 186 -2.33 15.14 1.50
N GLU A 187 -2.26 14.80 0.22
CA GLU A 187 -1.62 15.65 -0.78
C GLU A 187 -2.38 16.97 -1.01
N ARG A 188 -3.73 16.96 -0.99
CA ARG A 188 -4.55 18.19 -1.03
C ARG A 188 -4.28 19.10 0.19
N VAL A 189 -4.12 18.53 1.37
CA VAL A 189 -3.84 19.28 2.61
C VAL A 189 -2.41 19.83 2.63
N LYS A 190 -1.43 19.08 2.13
CA LYS A 190 -0.03 19.53 2.02
C LYS A 190 0.16 20.61 0.97
N HIS A 191 -0.55 20.47 -0.14
CA HIS A 191 -0.44 21.31 -1.32
C HIS A 191 -1.83 21.82 -1.68
N PRO A 192 -2.37 22.79 -0.92
CA PRO A 192 -3.56 23.52 -1.31
C PRO A 192 -3.19 24.34 -2.56
N ARG A 193 -3.21 23.71 -3.73
CA ARG A 193 -3.16 24.44 -4.99
C ARG A 193 -4.44 25.27 -5.12
N ASP A 194 -4.34 26.41 -5.79
CA ASP A 194 -5.43 27.27 -6.26
C ASP A 194 -6.41 26.50 -7.18
N ASN A 195 -7.13 25.52 -6.62
CA ASN A 195 -8.25 24.87 -7.26
C ASN A 195 -9.50 25.61 -6.79
N SER A 196 -9.86 26.62 -7.57
CA SER A 196 -11.06 27.45 -7.52
C SER A 196 -12.40 26.71 -7.63
N ASP A 197 -12.46 25.41 -7.33
CA ASP A 197 -13.64 24.57 -7.60
C ASP A 197 -14.24 23.89 -6.34
N LEU A 198 -13.73 24.15 -5.14
CA LEU A 198 -14.42 23.77 -3.90
C LEU A 198 -14.64 24.99 -3.00
N ASP A 199 -15.76 25.64 -3.22
CA ASP A 199 -16.28 26.69 -2.34
C ASP A 199 -16.78 26.05 -1.04
N LEU A 200 -15.88 25.94 -0.07
CA LEU A 200 -16.14 25.40 1.27
C LEU A 200 -17.05 26.31 2.12
N ALA A 201 -17.51 27.45 1.58
CA ALA A 201 -18.43 28.37 2.25
C ALA A 201 -19.90 27.89 2.22
N ASN A 202 -20.25 26.88 1.40
CA ASN A 202 -21.63 26.44 1.22
C ASN A 202 -22.05 25.14 1.93
N ILE A 203 -21.22 24.59 2.82
CA ILE A 203 -21.69 23.51 3.72
C ILE A 203 -22.36 24.17 4.94
N SER A 204 -23.50 24.82 4.70
CA SER A 204 -24.38 25.29 5.76
C SER A 204 -25.22 24.11 6.25
N THR A 205 -24.99 23.69 7.48
CA THR A 205 -25.93 22.92 8.29
C THR A 205 -27.28 23.63 8.33
N GLY A 206 -28.28 23.11 7.62
CA GLY A 206 -29.67 23.55 7.66
C GLY A 206 -30.58 22.36 7.93
N GLU A 207 -31.39 22.49 8.97
CA GLU A 207 -32.45 21.56 9.42
C GLU A 207 -33.54 21.30 8.35
N PRO A 208 -34.36 20.24 8.49
CA PRO A 208 -35.20 19.73 7.42
C PRO A 208 -36.63 20.31 7.34
N GLU A 209 -37.21 20.15 6.14
CA GLU A 209 -38.63 20.16 5.71
C GLU A 209 -39.28 21.47 5.20
N PRO A 210 -40.35 21.41 4.35
CA PRO A 210 -40.87 20.30 3.53
C PRO A 210 -41.04 20.65 2.02
N ALA A 211 -41.36 19.63 1.22
CA ALA A 211 -41.60 19.67 -0.23
C ALA A 211 -42.72 20.65 -0.66
N PRO A 212 -42.71 21.08 -1.94
CA PRO A 212 -43.61 20.43 -2.89
C PRO A 212 -43.02 20.21 -4.31
N GLU A 213 -43.46 19.12 -4.94
CA GLU A 213 -43.40 18.83 -6.38
C GLU A 213 -44.43 19.66 -7.20
N PRO A 214 -44.62 19.46 -8.51
CA PRO A 214 -43.66 19.54 -9.64
C PRO A 214 -44.27 20.36 -10.82
N GLU A 215 -43.50 20.71 -11.85
CA GLU A 215 -43.96 20.73 -13.27
C GLU A 215 -42.83 21.08 -14.26
N ARG A 216 -42.63 20.18 -15.24
CA ARG A 216 -42.42 20.37 -16.70
C ARG A 216 -41.27 21.30 -17.15
N GLU A 217 -40.38 20.92 -18.07
CA GLU A 217 -40.65 20.36 -19.40
C GLU A 217 -39.36 19.83 -20.05
N GLU A 218 -39.47 18.64 -20.62
CA GLU A 218 -38.91 18.12 -21.88
C GLU A 218 -37.59 18.71 -22.45
N ARG A 219 -36.62 17.81 -22.68
CA ARG A 219 -36.04 17.64 -24.02
C ARG A 219 -35.43 16.26 -24.21
N GLU A 220 -36.02 15.57 -25.18
CA GLU A 220 -35.62 14.33 -25.82
C GLU A 220 -34.22 14.43 -26.43
N ILE A 221 -33.36 13.42 -26.21
CA ILE A 221 -32.52 12.87 -27.28
C ILE A 221 -32.57 11.36 -27.17
N GLU A 222 -33.20 10.80 -28.20
CA GLU A 222 -33.48 9.41 -28.48
C GLU A 222 -32.25 8.69 -29.07
N HIS A 223 -32.34 7.36 -29.14
CA HIS A 223 -31.58 6.39 -29.95
C HIS A 223 -30.39 5.64 -29.31
N GLY A 224 -30.59 4.33 -29.11
CA GLY A 224 -29.55 3.35 -29.47
C GLY A 224 -29.24 2.17 -28.52
N ARG A 225 -30.24 1.38 -28.10
CA ARG A 225 -30.09 -0.08 -27.85
C ARG A 225 -30.85 -0.81 -28.97
N PRO A 226 -30.47 -2.01 -29.44
CA PRO A 226 -30.24 -3.23 -28.64
C PRO A 226 -29.00 -4.02 -29.17
N ALA A 227 -28.60 -5.24 -28.78
CA ALA A 227 -29.22 -6.36 -28.08
C ALA A 227 -28.12 -7.23 -27.42
N GLU A 228 -28.58 -8.15 -26.57
CA GLU A 228 -27.84 -9.26 -25.96
C GLU A 228 -27.33 -10.25 -27.02
N GLU A 229 -26.17 -10.89 -26.78
CA GLU A 229 -25.90 -12.24 -27.31
C GLU A 229 -24.88 -12.99 -26.44
N GLU A 230 -25.05 -14.31 -26.45
CA GLU A 230 -24.74 -15.30 -25.43
C GLU A 230 -23.27 -15.78 -25.34
N LEU A 231 -23.03 -16.51 -24.25
CA LEU A 231 -21.87 -17.34 -23.92
C LEU A 231 -21.54 -18.41 -24.98
N ALA A 232 -20.28 -18.46 -25.41
CA ALA A 232 -19.45 -19.63 -25.81
C ALA A 232 -18.15 -19.06 -26.44
N ASP A 233 -16.96 -19.66 -26.43
CA ASP A 233 -16.47 -20.94 -25.94
C ASP A 233 -14.96 -20.82 -25.72
N ILE A 234 -14.44 -21.55 -24.74
CA ILE A 234 -13.01 -21.78 -24.54
C ILE A 234 -12.62 -22.92 -25.46
N SER A 235 -11.85 -22.66 -26.51
CA SER A 235 -10.90 -23.57 -27.17
C SER A 235 -10.82 -23.27 -28.67
N THR A 236 -9.74 -22.65 -29.13
CA THR A 236 -8.95 -23.05 -30.31
C THR A 236 -7.90 -21.98 -30.65
N MET A 237 -6.79 -22.44 -31.23
CA MET A 237 -5.72 -21.67 -31.87
C MET A 237 -4.49 -21.33 -31.01
N LEU A 238 -3.96 -22.38 -30.40
CA LEU A 238 -2.53 -22.67 -30.44
C LEU A 238 -2.22 -23.29 -31.81
N GLU A 239 -1.55 -22.57 -32.72
CA GLU A 239 -0.98 -23.01 -34.01
C GLU A 239 -0.56 -21.70 -34.73
N GLN A 240 0.64 -21.42 -35.25
CA GLN A 240 1.80 -22.17 -35.70
C GLN A 240 3.02 -21.24 -35.66
N ASN A 241 4.20 -21.82 -35.39
CA ASN A 241 5.49 -21.23 -35.73
C ASN A 241 5.63 -21.10 -37.25
N GLY A 242 6.24 -20.01 -37.73
CA GLY A 242 6.62 -19.84 -39.13
C GLY A 242 7.76 -18.82 -39.28
N LEU A 243 8.94 -19.34 -39.59
CA LEU A 243 10.19 -18.63 -39.90
C LEU A 243 10.16 -17.90 -41.27
N ASP A 244 11.24 -17.12 -41.50
CA ASP A 244 11.74 -16.58 -42.77
C ASP A 244 11.00 -15.34 -43.33
N THR A 245 11.65 -14.26 -43.79
CA THR A 245 12.83 -14.10 -44.67
C THR A 245 13.42 -12.68 -44.44
N THR A 246 14.73 -12.45 -44.32
CA THR A 246 15.80 -12.29 -45.35
C THR A 246 15.76 -10.96 -46.15
N ILE A 247 16.97 -10.40 -46.35
CA ILE A 247 17.45 -9.50 -47.45
C ILE A 247 17.37 -7.99 -47.17
N GLN A 248 18.47 -7.32 -46.73
CA GLN A 248 19.64 -6.82 -47.50
C GLN A 248 19.35 -5.74 -48.56
N SER A 249 19.97 -4.56 -48.40
CA SER A 249 20.84 -3.88 -49.40
C SER A 249 21.04 -2.41 -49.00
N SER A 250 22.24 -1.98 -48.58
CA SER A 250 23.37 -1.46 -49.42
C SER A 250 23.20 0.04 -49.73
N ALA A 251 24.01 0.93 -49.13
CA ALA A 251 25.25 1.53 -49.69
C ALA A 251 24.95 2.69 -50.68
N SER A 252 25.56 3.87 -50.76
CA SER A 252 26.65 4.60 -50.08
C SER A 252 26.60 6.07 -50.60
N GLN A 253 26.95 7.06 -49.77
CA GLN A 253 27.73 8.33 -49.94
C GLN A 253 27.99 8.99 -51.35
N PRO A 254 28.53 10.24 -51.42
CA PRO A 254 28.29 11.51 -50.68
C PRO A 254 28.35 12.79 -51.59
N GLU A 255 28.57 13.96 -50.98
CA GLU A 255 28.97 15.30 -51.50
C GLU A 255 27.85 16.31 -51.84
N HIS A 256 27.75 17.41 -51.08
CA HIS A 256 28.47 18.66 -51.36
C HIS A 256 28.10 19.72 -50.28
N VAL A 257 29.08 20.40 -49.71
CA VAL A 257 28.94 21.55 -48.78
C VAL A 257 29.08 22.84 -49.59
N PRO A 258 28.26 23.88 -49.34
CA PRO A 258 28.82 25.12 -48.80
C PRO A 258 27.92 25.79 -47.74
N GLU A 259 28.49 26.10 -46.57
CA GLU A 259 28.06 27.14 -45.62
C GLU A 259 28.60 28.52 -46.08
N PRO A 260 28.22 29.70 -45.51
CA PRO A 260 27.37 29.95 -44.34
C PRO A 260 26.39 31.15 -44.45
N GLU A 261 25.37 31.23 -43.58
CA GLU A 261 24.98 32.44 -42.83
C GLU A 261 24.02 32.06 -41.67
N PRO A 262 23.98 32.81 -40.55
CA PRO A 262 23.56 32.28 -39.26
C PRO A 262 22.05 32.42 -39.07
N GLU A 263 21.30 31.37 -39.38
CA GLU A 263 19.91 31.25 -38.98
C GLU A 263 19.82 30.64 -37.57
N SER A 264 19.37 31.48 -36.64
CA SER A 264 18.60 31.20 -35.42
C SER A 264 18.58 29.76 -34.91
N GLU A 265 19.06 29.57 -33.66
CA GLU A 265 18.87 28.33 -32.87
C GLU A 265 17.44 27.79 -33.05
N PRO A 266 17.25 26.54 -33.51
CA PRO A 266 15.94 25.94 -33.51
C PRO A 266 15.52 25.72 -32.06
N GLU A 267 14.34 26.24 -31.70
CA GLU A 267 13.66 25.88 -30.45
C GLU A 267 13.68 24.35 -30.28
N PRO A 268 13.96 23.83 -29.08
CA PRO A 268 14.01 22.40 -28.86
C PRO A 268 12.63 21.80 -29.19
N GLU A 269 12.59 20.98 -30.23
CA GLU A 269 11.38 20.24 -30.61
C GLU A 269 10.77 19.58 -29.35
N PRO A 270 9.44 19.67 -29.17
CA PRO A 270 8.78 19.05 -28.04
C PRO A 270 9.09 17.55 -28.04
N LYS A 271 9.79 17.09 -26.99
CA LYS A 271 10.14 15.68 -26.76
C LYS A 271 8.92 14.83 -27.06
N ARG A 272 8.93 14.15 -28.21
CA ARG A 272 7.91 13.17 -28.59
C ARG A 272 7.71 12.24 -27.40
N ARG A 273 6.48 12.18 -26.90
CA ARG A 273 6.10 11.29 -25.80
C ARG A 273 6.47 9.88 -26.22
N ARG A 274 7.51 9.33 -25.59
CA ARG A 274 7.89 7.93 -25.79
C ARG A 274 6.66 7.10 -25.42
N GLY A 275 6.17 6.32 -26.37
CA GLY A 275 5.04 5.40 -26.14
C GLY A 275 5.30 4.49 -24.94
N PRO A 276 4.25 3.85 -24.39
CA PRO A 276 4.35 3.02 -23.20
C PRO A 276 5.48 2.00 -23.37
N THR A 277 6.51 2.14 -22.53
CA THR A 277 7.68 1.28 -22.57
C THR A 277 7.23 -0.10 -22.09
N LYS A 278 7.41 -1.14 -22.91
CA LYS A 278 7.10 -2.53 -22.50
C LYS A 278 7.76 -2.80 -21.15
N HIS A 279 6.96 -3.19 -20.16
CA HIS A 279 7.41 -3.46 -18.79
C HIS A 279 8.52 -4.51 -18.84
N ASN A 280 9.76 -4.12 -18.53
CA ASN A 280 10.89 -5.03 -18.49
C ASN A 280 11.36 -5.15 -17.04
N PRO A 281 10.91 -6.19 -16.30
CA PRO A 281 11.17 -6.33 -14.87
C PRO A 281 12.67 -6.40 -14.55
N ARG A 282 13.51 -6.88 -15.49
CA ARG A 282 14.97 -6.88 -15.34
C ARG A 282 15.52 -5.45 -15.35
N ARG A 283 15.10 -4.64 -16.31
CA ARG A 283 15.52 -3.23 -16.43
C ARG A 283 15.03 -2.38 -15.26
N ASP A 284 13.83 -2.64 -14.77
CA ASP A 284 13.29 -1.94 -13.61
C ASP A 284 14.00 -2.39 -12.31
N GLY A 285 14.38 -3.66 -12.21
CA GLY A 285 15.24 -4.18 -11.14
C GLY A 285 16.64 -3.55 -11.14
N GLU A 286 17.27 -3.42 -12.31
CA GLU A 286 18.56 -2.74 -12.48
C GLU A 286 18.49 -1.25 -12.08
N ARG A 287 17.39 -0.57 -12.45
CA ARG A 287 17.15 0.83 -12.04
C ARG A 287 17.00 0.97 -10.53
N LEU A 288 16.29 0.04 -9.89
CA LEU A 288 16.12 0.04 -8.45
C LEU A 288 17.44 -0.27 -7.73
N ALA A 289 18.23 -1.22 -8.23
CA ALA A 289 19.58 -1.50 -7.72
C ALA A 289 20.46 -0.25 -7.77
N ALA A 290 20.47 0.46 -8.91
CA ALA A 290 21.23 1.70 -9.09
C ALA A 290 20.73 2.80 -8.14
N SER A 291 19.41 2.90 -7.91
CA SER A 291 18.84 3.85 -6.97
C SER A 291 19.27 3.58 -5.53
N LEU A 292 19.24 2.32 -5.08
CA LEU A 292 19.66 1.94 -3.73
C LEU A 292 21.16 2.14 -3.51
N GLN A 293 21.98 1.85 -4.52
CA GLN A 293 23.41 2.12 -4.48
C GLN A 293 23.69 3.63 -4.38
N LYS A 294 22.98 4.45 -5.15
CA LYS A 294 23.08 5.91 -5.08
C LYS A 294 22.64 6.46 -3.73
N GLU A 295 21.64 5.85 -3.09
CA GLU A 295 21.20 6.22 -1.75
C GLU A 295 22.29 5.93 -0.70
N VAL A 296 22.94 4.77 -0.77
CA VAL A 296 24.10 4.45 0.10
C VAL A 296 25.23 5.45 -0.09
N GLU A 297 25.54 5.82 -1.34
CA GLU A 297 26.57 6.83 -1.64
C GLU A 297 26.21 8.19 -1.06
N LEU A 298 24.97 8.63 -1.23
CA LEU A 298 24.49 9.90 -0.69
C LEU A 298 24.55 9.92 0.85
N LYS A 299 24.14 8.84 1.53
CA LYS A 299 24.26 8.73 2.99
C LYS A 299 25.70 8.65 3.49
N THR A 300 26.59 8.06 2.69
CA THR A 300 28.02 8.05 2.98
C THR A 300 28.60 9.46 2.87
N GLN A 301 28.22 10.22 1.84
CA GLN A 301 28.64 11.62 1.66
C GLN A 301 28.09 12.53 2.76
N GLU A 302 26.82 12.36 3.15
CA GLU A 302 26.22 13.11 4.27
C GLU A 302 26.97 12.84 5.58
N LEU A 303 27.34 11.58 5.86
CA LEU A 303 28.11 11.22 7.04
C LEU A 303 29.54 11.77 6.99
N GLN A 304 30.18 11.78 5.82
CA GLN A 304 31.52 12.35 5.63
C GLN A 304 31.52 13.88 5.73
N ALA A 305 30.44 14.54 5.30
CA ALA A 305 30.26 15.99 5.40
C ALA A 305 29.81 16.44 6.80
N ALA A 306 29.36 15.51 7.65
CA ALA A 306 28.96 15.82 9.01
C ALA A 306 30.17 16.22 9.86
N ARG A 307 29.97 17.23 10.73
CA ARG A 307 30.98 17.59 11.72
C ARG A 307 31.16 16.45 12.72
N LEU A 308 32.40 16.04 12.92
CA LEU A 308 32.72 15.03 13.93
C LEU A 308 32.61 15.66 15.33
N PRO A 309 32.04 14.93 16.30
CA PRO A 309 31.90 15.44 17.66
C PRO A 309 33.30 15.64 18.29
N VAL A 310 33.61 16.88 18.69
CA VAL A 310 34.87 17.23 19.36
C VAL A 310 34.62 17.36 20.86
N LEU A 311 35.33 16.56 21.67
CA LEU A 311 35.21 16.59 23.12
C LEU A 311 35.49 17.99 23.67
N GLY A 312 34.57 18.51 24.48
CA GLY A 312 34.65 19.88 25.04
C GLY A 312 34.02 20.98 24.18
N SER A 313 33.51 20.66 22.98
CA SER A 313 32.69 21.59 22.19
C SER A 313 31.33 21.83 22.87
N PRO A 314 30.78 23.06 22.86
CA PRO A 314 29.42 23.32 23.32
C PRO A 314 28.35 22.58 22.47
N THR A 315 28.70 22.17 21.24
CA THR A 315 27.81 21.41 20.34
C THR A 315 28.07 19.91 20.36
N TYR A 316 28.94 19.41 21.26
CA TYR A 316 29.39 18.01 21.24
C TYR A 316 28.24 17.00 21.21
N GLN A 317 27.22 17.22 22.06
CA GLN A 317 26.08 16.31 22.14
C GLN A 317 25.22 16.34 20.87
N GLU A 318 25.00 17.52 20.30
CA GLU A 318 24.24 17.69 19.05
C GLU A 318 24.97 17.06 17.85
N ASP A 319 26.29 17.26 17.77
CA ASP A 319 27.13 16.66 16.72
C ASP A 319 27.20 15.12 16.88
N LEU A 320 27.25 14.62 18.11
CA LEU A 320 27.22 13.19 18.40
C LEU A 320 25.87 12.57 18.02
N ASP A 321 24.76 13.18 18.40
CA ASP A 321 23.42 12.68 18.06
C ASP A 321 23.19 12.71 16.54
N ARG A 322 23.63 13.77 15.86
CA ARG A 322 23.55 13.89 14.40
C ARG A 322 24.40 12.85 13.68
N SER A 323 25.65 12.64 14.10
CA SER A 323 26.53 11.61 13.51
C SER A 323 25.98 10.20 13.72
N THR A 324 25.37 9.95 14.89
CA THR A 324 24.71 8.67 15.21
C THR A 324 23.50 8.42 14.31
N GLN A 325 22.66 9.44 14.09
CA GLN A 325 21.51 9.34 13.19
C GLN A 325 21.93 9.06 11.74
N LEU A 326 22.96 9.75 11.25
CA LEU A 326 23.49 9.54 9.90
C LEU A 326 24.09 8.13 9.74
N PHE A 327 24.76 7.61 10.77
CA PHE A 327 25.29 6.25 10.76
C PHE A 327 24.16 5.20 10.74
N VAL A 328 23.10 5.39 11.52
CA VAL A 328 21.91 4.52 11.50
C VAL A 328 21.24 4.54 10.12
N ALA A 329 21.09 5.72 9.52
CA ALA A 329 20.51 5.87 8.18
C ALA A 329 21.36 5.18 7.10
N LEU A 330 22.70 5.29 7.17
CA LEU A 330 23.61 4.58 6.27
C LEU A 330 23.48 3.06 6.42
N ARG A 331 23.39 2.55 7.65
CA ARG A 331 23.20 1.11 7.91
C ARG A 331 21.88 0.60 7.34
N ALA A 332 20.80 1.35 7.47
CA ALA A 332 19.52 1.01 6.88
C ALA A 332 19.60 0.94 5.34
N ALA A 333 20.18 1.95 4.69
CA ALA A 333 20.34 1.98 3.24
C ALA A 333 21.20 0.81 2.72
N GLN A 334 22.28 0.46 3.44
CA GLN A 334 23.11 -0.71 3.12
C GLN A 334 22.31 -2.01 3.24
N GLN A 335 21.50 -2.15 4.29
CA GLN A 335 20.66 -3.32 4.50
C GLN A 335 19.59 -3.47 3.40
N ASP A 336 18.97 -2.37 2.97
CA ASP A 336 17.97 -2.38 1.89
C ASP A 336 18.59 -2.80 0.55
N ARG A 337 19.78 -2.24 0.23
CA ARG A 337 20.55 -2.66 -0.95
C ARG A 337 20.91 -4.15 -0.91
N ASP A 338 21.44 -4.62 0.22
CA ASP A 338 21.88 -6.02 0.34
C ASP A 338 20.70 -6.99 0.32
N THR A 339 19.58 -6.62 0.93
CA THR A 339 18.33 -7.40 0.91
C THR A 339 17.77 -7.47 -0.51
N PHE A 340 17.74 -6.34 -1.21
CA PHE A 340 17.33 -6.28 -2.61
C PHE A 340 18.25 -7.12 -3.50
N SER A 341 19.57 -7.02 -3.34
CA SER A 341 20.54 -7.81 -4.11
C SER A 341 20.34 -9.31 -3.91
N ARG A 342 20.18 -9.78 -2.66
CA ARG A 342 19.88 -11.19 -2.37
C ARG A 342 18.57 -11.65 -2.99
N PHE A 343 17.52 -10.82 -2.92
CA PHE A 343 16.23 -11.13 -3.51
C PHE A 343 16.32 -11.22 -5.04
N PHE A 344 16.99 -10.26 -5.67
CA PHE A 344 17.11 -10.18 -7.12
C PHE A 344 17.96 -11.32 -7.69
N SER A 345 19.09 -11.64 -7.05
CA SER A 345 19.95 -12.78 -7.42
C SER A 345 19.27 -14.14 -7.23
N ASN A 346 18.39 -14.29 -6.23
CA ASN A 346 17.63 -15.53 -6.02
C ASN A 346 16.36 -15.62 -6.88
N SER A 347 15.99 -14.55 -7.58
CA SER A 347 14.83 -14.54 -8.45
C SER A 347 15.16 -15.13 -9.83
N ARG A 348 14.13 -15.66 -10.53
CA ARG A 348 14.27 -16.16 -11.92
C ARG A 348 14.82 -15.12 -12.90
N PHE A 349 14.86 -13.84 -12.52
CA PHE A 349 15.38 -12.75 -13.34
C PHE A 349 16.91 -12.57 -13.22
N GLY A 350 17.54 -13.14 -12.18
CA GLY A 350 18.99 -13.01 -11.93
C GLY A 350 19.87 -14.07 -12.61
N ASN A 351 19.30 -15.22 -13.00
CA ASN A 351 20.02 -16.39 -13.53
C ASN A 351 19.82 -16.60 -15.05
N SER A 352 19.45 -15.55 -15.80
CA SER A 352 19.21 -15.60 -17.26
C SER A 352 20.11 -14.68 -18.05
#